data_AF-A0A7I8DI87-F1
#
_entry.id   AF-A0A7I8DI87-F1
#
_cell.length_a   1.000
_cell.length_b   1.000
_cell.length_c   1.000
_cell.angle_alpha   90.00
_cell.angle_beta   90.00
_cell.angle_gamma   90.00
#
_symmetry.space_group_name_H-M   'P 1'
#
loop_
_entity.id
_entity.type
_entity.pdbx_description
1 polymer ?
#
loop_
_entity_poly.entity_id
_entity_poly.type
_entity_poly.pdbx_seq_one_letter_code
_entity_poly.pdbx_strand_id
1 'polypeptide(L)' 'MLEATKGASGEYYVKHVFSDAGTYHVMYHVTARDQHSMKDMKIDVVK' A
#
# COMPACT_ATOMS: atom_id res chain seq x y z
N MET A 1 -3.20 9.96 -1.72
CA MET A 1 -3.48 8.57 -2.15
C MET A 1 -2.49 8.25 -3.25
N LEU A 2 -1.73 7.17 -3.14
CA LEU A 2 -0.83 6.71 -4.21
C LEU A 2 -1.61 5.73 -5.08
N GLU A 3 -1.54 5.90 -6.39
CA GLU A 3 -2.18 4.97 -7.33
C GLU A 3 -1.32 3.70 -7.45
N ALA A 4 -1.98 2.54 -7.37
CA ALA A 4 -1.33 1.25 -7.53
C ALA A 4 -1.27 0.85 -9.00
N THR A 5 -0.16 0.26 -9.41
CA THR A 5 -0.02 -0.40 -10.71
C THR A 5 -0.50 -1.83 -10.60
N LYS A 6 -1.42 -2.24 -11.48
CA LYS A 6 -1.88 -3.63 -11.56
C LYS A 6 -0.81 -4.49 -12.23
N GLY A 7 -0.34 -5.52 -11.54
CA GLY A 7 0.58 -6.51 -12.08
C GLY A 7 -0.13 -7.70 -12.73
N ALA A 8 0.64 -8.77 -12.95
CA ALA A 8 0.11 -10.06 -13.36
C ALA A 8 -0.59 -10.76 -12.17
N SER A 9 -1.39 -11.78 -12.46
CA SER A 9 -1.93 -12.71 -11.45
C SER A 9 -2.72 -12.08 -10.28
N GLY A 10 -3.27 -10.88 -10.46
CA GLY A 10 -4.09 -10.22 -9.43
C GLY A 10 -3.30 -9.41 -8.40
N GLU A 11 -2.01 -9.14 -8.67
CA GLU A 11 -1.15 -8.36 -7.79
C GLU A 11 -1.27 -6.85 -8.05
N TYR A 12 -1.04 -6.05 -7.01
CA TYR A 12 -1.08 -4.58 -7.07
C TYR A 12 0.15 -4.02 -6.37
N TYR A 13 0.83 -3.07 -7.01
CA TYR A 13 2.12 -2.55 -6.54
C TYR A 13 2.10 -1.02 -6.43
N VAL A 14 2.66 -0.50 -5.34
CA VAL A 14 2.96 0.92 -5.16
C VAL A 14 4.42 1.04 -4.77
N LYS A 15 5.14 1.99 -5.36
CA LYS A 15 6.51 2.33 -4.96
C LYS A 15 6.51 3.70 -4.33
N HIS A 16 7.00 3.80 -3.10
CA HIS A 16 7.16 5.06 -2.37
C HIS A 16 8.49 5.04 -1.64
N VAL A 17 9.16 6.20 -1.60
CA VAL A 17 10.41 6.39 -0.85
C VAL A 17 10.09 7.34 0.30
N PHE A 18 10.30 6.88 1.53
CA PHE A 18 10.15 7.69 2.73
C PHE A 18 11.43 8.49 2.94
N SER A 19 11.35 9.82 2.91
CA SER A 19 12.50 10.71 3.08
C SER A 19 12.91 10.89 4.54
N ASP A 20 11.97 10.71 5.46
CA ASP A 20 12.13 10.99 6.87
C ASP A 20 11.93 9.71 7.69
N ALA A 21 12.62 9.64 8.83
CA ALA A 21 12.40 8.58 9.79
C ALA A 21 11.09 8.84 10.56
N GLY A 22 10.36 7.77 10.85
CA GLY A 22 9.11 7.86 11.59
C GLY A 22 8.22 6.64 11.41
N THR A 23 7.13 6.60 12.17
CA THR A 23 6.12 5.54 12.06
C THR A 23 5.05 5.97 11.06
N TYR A 24 4.95 5.23 9.96
CA TYR A 24 3.99 5.45 8.90
C TYR A 24 2.84 4.44 8.98
N HIS A 25 1.62 4.93 8.76
CA HIS A 25 0.43 4.10 8.61
C HIS A 25 0.10 3.97 7.12
N VAL A 26 0.24 2.77 6.59
CA VAL A 26 -0.12 2.43 5.21
C VAL A 26 -1.48 1.75 5.22
N MET A 27 -2.40 2.26 4.41
CA MET A 27 -3.75 1.72 4.29
C MET A 27 -4.02 1.41 2.82
N TYR A 28 -4.33 0.15 2.51
CA TYR A 28 -4.68 -0.25 1.15
C TYR A 28 -6.15 -0.62 1.06
N HIS A 29 -6.76 -0.22 -0.05
CA HIS A 29 -8.13 -0.53 -0.42
C HIS A 29 -8.12 -1.19 -1.79
N VAL A 30 -8.63 -2.42 -1.87
CA VAL A 30 -8.73 -3.18 -3.11
C VAL A 30 -10.19 -3.51 -3.35
N THR A 31 -10.68 -3.16 -4.53
CA THR A 31 -11.98 -3.61 -5.03
C THR A 31 -11.76 -4.38 -6.32
N ALA A 32 -11.97 -5.69 -6.30
CA ALA A 32 -11.78 -6.55 -7.46
C ALA A 32 -12.78 -7.71 -7.43
N ARG A 33 -13.47 -7.95 -8.57
CA ARG A 33 -14.44 -9.06 -8.71
C ARG A 33 -15.45 -9.10 -7.55
N ASP A 34 -16.04 -7.95 -7.24
CA ASP A 34 -16.99 -7.75 -6.13
C ASP A 34 -16.41 -8.02 -4.71
N GLN A 35 -15.11 -8.30 -4.60
CA GLN A 35 -14.43 -8.37 -3.32
C GLN A 35 -13.91 -6.98 -2.92
N HIS A 36 -14.21 -6.58 -1.70
CA HIS A 36 -13.70 -5.37 -1.07
C HIS A 36 -12.77 -5.78 0.08
N SER A 37 -11.51 -5.37 0.01
CA SER A 37 -10.53 -5.59 1.08
C SER A 37 -9.92 -4.27 1.50
N MET A 38 -9.93 -4.01 2.80
CA MET A 38 -9.31 -2.85 3.42
C MET A 38 -8.45 -3.32 4.60
N LYS A 39 -7.19 -2.89 4.62
CA LYS A 39 -6.26 -3.27 5.70
C LYS A 39 -5.31 -2.12 5.99
N ASP A 40 -5.00 -1.97 7.27
CA ASP A 40 -3.97 -1.09 7.77
C ASP A 40 -2.68 -1.87 8.09
N MET A 41 -1.55 -1.20 7.92
CA MET A 41 -0.22 -1.69 8.27
C MET A 41 0.60 -0.53 8.83
N LYS A 42 1.40 -0.82 9.87
CA LYS A 42 2.40 0.11 10.39
C LYS A 42 3.76 -0.23 9.83
N ILE A 43 4.49 0.79 9.40
CA ILE A 43 5.87 0.68 8.95
C ILE A 43 6.68 1.68 9.77
N ASP A 44 7.71 1.19 10.45
CA ASP A 44 8.68 2.05 11.11
C ASP A 44 9.87 2.26 10.18
N VAL A 45 10.07 3.50 9.76
CA VAL A 45 11.21 3.87 8.91
C VAL A 45 12.29 4.43 9.82
N VAL A 46 13.38 3.69 9.93
CA VAL A 46 14.60 4.09 10.64
C VAL A 46 15.64 4.59 9.63
N LYS A 47 16.51 5.49 10.07
CA LYS A 47 17.57 6.10 9.24
C LYS A 47 18.86 5.29 9.27
#